data_AF-A0A0B1P0M3-F1
#
_entry.id   AF-A0A0B1P0M3-F1
#
_cell.length_a   1.000
_cell.length_b   1.000
_cell.length_c   1.000
_cell.angle_alpha   90.00
_cell.angle_beta   90.00
_cell.angle_gamma   90.00
#
_symmetry.space_group_name_H-M   'P 1'
#
loop_
_entity.id
_entity.type
_entity.pdbx_description
1 polymer ?
#
loop_
_entity_poly.entity_id
_entity_poly.type
_entity_poly.pdbx_seq_one_letter_code
_entity_poly.pdbx_strand_id
1 'polypeptide(L)'
;MISNLDLSNSEDVNEIYFTTFGAINGKKILRDLNDKAFLHALTGSTNTLATNNSDMRYGPNVFFGIMIDTGAAKKSTVGQCQYQAFQKISDVHLDTTTAGAAKIQFGIGNTTSIGSIIVNTPFGHVKFHVVNADTPFLLSIADMDKHGVYLNNIKNILVSPTQTFPVTRRFGHPFLLWKTHLPSTTHELGQECFLTYTELRRLHRRFGHPAAHRLQRLLERAGHNDINYGEIKRLTDFCEQCQKHGKSPGRFKFKLRDEINFNFTILVDIMFIDNSPILHIIDEATRYQAAQWLSNMTSEHVWDTLCYAWINTYLGPPDYIITDAGKNFLGKNFLKLIGLSES
;
A
#
# COMPACT_ATOMS: atom_id res chain seq x y z
N MET A 1 -72.36 -30.01 -25.70
CA MET A 1 -72.62 -29.76 -27.13
C MET A 1 -71.78 -28.55 -27.50
N ILE A 2 -70.65 -28.72 -28.19
CA ILE A 2 -70.56 -28.71 -29.68
C ILE A 2 -71.15 -27.39 -30.19
N SER A 3 -70.47 -26.50 -30.92
CA SER A 3 -69.13 -26.38 -31.50
C SER A 3 -69.12 -25.06 -32.31
N ASN A 4 -67.93 -24.66 -32.79
CA ASN A 4 -67.69 -23.80 -33.96
C ASN A 4 -67.81 -22.28 -33.76
N LEU A 5 -66.96 -21.41 -34.33
CA LEU A 5 -66.01 -21.55 -35.45
C LEU A 5 -65.00 -20.38 -35.40
N ASP A 6 -63.79 -20.65 -35.91
CA ASP A 6 -62.69 -19.72 -36.22
C ASP A 6 -63.10 -18.44 -36.95
N LEU A 7 -62.27 -17.38 -36.79
CA LEU A 7 -61.64 -16.65 -37.91
C LEU A 7 -60.61 -15.60 -37.41
N SER A 8 -59.33 -15.96 -37.56
CA SER A 8 -58.15 -15.17 -37.92
C SER A 8 -58.00 -13.70 -37.47
N ASN A 9 -56.95 -13.42 -36.70
CA ASN A 9 -55.97 -12.42 -37.13
C ASN A 9 -54.60 -12.69 -36.49
N SER A 10 -53.59 -12.69 -37.35
CA SER A 10 -52.16 -12.79 -37.05
C SER A 10 -51.68 -11.56 -36.28
N GLU A 11 -51.16 -11.76 -35.08
CA GLU A 11 -50.16 -10.86 -34.51
C GLU A 11 -49.04 -11.69 -33.90
N ASP A 12 -47.83 -11.44 -34.39
CA ASP A 12 -46.57 -11.95 -33.87
C ASP A 12 -46.50 -11.74 -32.36
N VAL A 13 -46.63 -12.82 -31.60
CA VAL A 13 -46.23 -12.82 -30.19
C VAL A 13 -44.71 -12.90 -30.17
N ASN A 14 -44.06 -11.74 -30.27
CA ASN A 14 -42.72 -11.55 -29.73
C ASN A 14 -42.78 -11.79 -28.22
N GLU A 15 -42.69 -13.05 -27.80
CA GLU A 15 -42.34 -13.41 -26.43
C GLU A 15 -40.88 -12.99 -26.21
N ILE A 16 -40.71 -11.72 -25.88
CA ILE A 16 -39.48 -11.22 -25.28
C ILE A 16 -39.40 -11.87 -23.91
N TYR A 17 -38.65 -12.97 -23.83
CA TYR A 17 -38.23 -13.56 -22.58
C TYR A 17 -37.28 -12.58 -21.88
N PHE A 18 -37.85 -11.64 -21.13
CA PHE A 18 -37.10 -10.92 -20.12
C PHE A 18 -36.63 -11.93 -19.07
N THR A 19 -35.34 -12.26 -19.09
CA THR A 19 -34.70 -12.83 -17.91
C THR A 19 -34.80 -11.77 -16.83
N THR A 20 -35.79 -11.93 -15.95
CA THR A 20 -35.97 -11.08 -14.78
C THR A 20 -34.66 -11.04 -14.01
N PHE A 21 -33.96 -9.92 -14.08
CA PHE A 21 -32.94 -9.58 -13.10
C PHE A 21 -33.66 -9.61 -11.75
N GLY A 22 -33.20 -10.48 -10.84
CA GLY A 22 -33.72 -10.51 -9.48
C GLY A 22 -33.74 -9.10 -8.87
N ALA A 23 -34.59 -8.90 -7.86
CA ALA A 23 -34.92 -7.61 -7.26
C ALA A 23 -33.74 -6.61 -7.28
N ILE A 24 -33.91 -5.54 -8.08
CA ILE A 24 -32.92 -4.48 -8.23
C ILE A 24 -32.76 -3.77 -6.88
N ASN A 25 -31.70 -4.11 -6.15
CA ASN A 25 -31.37 -3.41 -4.92
C ASN A 25 -30.66 -2.10 -5.27
N GLY A 26 -31.44 -1.03 -5.39
CA GLY A 26 -30.94 0.31 -5.74
C GLY A 26 -29.78 0.79 -4.87
N LYS A 27 -29.72 0.38 -3.58
CA LYS A 27 -28.58 0.73 -2.70
C LYS A 27 -27.28 0.03 -3.11
N LYS A 28 -27.36 -1.21 -3.61
CA LYS A 28 -26.19 -1.96 -4.09
C LYS A 28 -25.67 -1.35 -5.39
N ILE A 29 -26.57 -1.01 -6.31
CA ILE A 29 -26.21 -0.37 -7.59
C ILE A 29 -25.60 1.01 -7.36
N LEU A 30 -26.18 1.81 -6.44
CA LEU A 30 -25.63 3.13 -6.11
C LEU A 30 -24.23 3.03 -5.51
N ARG A 31 -23.97 1.99 -4.71
CA ARG A 31 -22.66 1.72 -4.12
C ARG A 31 -21.64 1.31 -5.18
N ASP A 32 -22.02 0.38 -6.06
CA ASP A 32 -21.16 -0.06 -7.18
C ASP A 32 -20.86 1.08 -8.17
N LEU A 33 -21.81 1.99 -8.40
CA LEU A 33 -21.62 3.19 -9.22
C LEU A 33 -20.66 4.20 -8.56
N ASN A 34 -20.81 4.43 -7.26
CA ASN A 34 -19.90 5.30 -6.51
C ASN A 34 -18.48 4.72 -6.45
N ASP A 35 -18.35 3.41 -6.25
CA ASP A 35 -17.06 2.74 -6.23
C ASP A 35 -16.38 2.80 -7.60
N LYS A 36 -17.14 2.69 -8.70
CA LYS A 36 -16.64 2.87 -10.08
C LYS A 36 -16.28 4.31 -10.42
N ALA A 37 -17.09 5.28 -10.01
CA ALA A 37 -16.81 6.70 -10.20
C ALA A 37 -15.53 7.12 -9.44
N PHE A 38 -15.35 6.59 -8.24
CA PHE A 38 -14.16 6.81 -7.43
C PHE A 38 -12.91 6.16 -8.05
N LEU A 39 -13.04 4.94 -8.58
CA LEU A 39 -11.97 4.26 -9.32
C LEU A 39 -11.52 5.05 -10.56
N HIS A 40 -12.49 5.55 -11.36
CA HIS A 40 -12.22 6.35 -12.56
C HIS A 40 -11.46 7.65 -12.25
N ALA A 41 -11.85 8.35 -11.18
CA ALA A 41 -11.18 9.58 -10.74
C ALA A 41 -9.73 9.34 -10.27
N LEU A 42 -9.41 8.13 -9.80
CA LEU A 42 -8.09 7.75 -9.28
C LEU A 42 -7.11 7.26 -10.35
N THR A 43 -7.60 6.66 -11.42
CA THR A 43 -6.75 6.04 -12.44
C THR A 43 -6.63 6.84 -13.72
N GLY A 44 -7.55 7.78 -14.00
CA GLY A 44 -7.58 8.57 -15.24
C GLY A 44 -7.86 7.73 -16.50
N SER A 45 -7.79 6.41 -16.40
CA SER A 45 -8.36 5.50 -17.36
C SER A 45 -9.88 5.63 -17.29
N THR A 46 -10.45 6.23 -18.34
CA THR A 46 -11.65 5.63 -18.87
C THR A 46 -11.30 4.16 -19.06
N ASN A 47 -11.80 3.28 -18.20
CA ASN A 47 -12.35 2.08 -18.80
C ASN A 47 -13.30 2.68 -19.84
N THR A 48 -12.86 2.70 -21.10
CA THR A 48 -13.75 2.26 -22.13
C THR A 48 -14.28 0.94 -21.56
N LEU A 49 -15.38 1.03 -20.80
CA LEU A 49 -16.58 0.38 -21.23
C LEU A 49 -16.50 0.56 -22.72
N ALA A 50 -15.98 -0.48 -23.35
CA ALA A 50 -16.30 -0.77 -24.70
C ALA A 50 -17.79 -0.44 -24.77
N THR A 51 -18.10 0.72 -25.33
CA THR A 51 -19.28 0.93 -26.13
C THR A 51 -19.10 0.04 -27.36
N ASN A 52 -18.89 -1.24 -27.10
CA ASN A 52 -18.99 -2.31 -28.04
C ASN A 52 -20.11 -3.13 -27.41
N ASN A 53 -21.27 -3.10 -28.03
CA ASN A 53 -22.18 -4.22 -27.96
C ASN A 53 -21.37 -5.53 -27.93
N SER A 54 -21.63 -6.40 -26.96
CA SER A 54 -21.86 -7.83 -27.22
C SER A 54 -22.01 -8.60 -25.91
N ASP A 55 -23.01 -9.46 -25.84
CA ASP A 55 -23.44 -10.38 -24.78
C ASP A 55 -22.39 -11.33 -24.16
N MET A 56 -21.07 -11.09 -24.32
CA MET A 56 -20.03 -12.06 -23.94
C MET A 56 -19.48 -11.85 -22.53
N ARG A 57 -19.65 -12.87 -21.68
CA ARG A 57 -19.18 -12.93 -20.30
C ARG A 57 -17.66 -13.07 -20.20
N TYR A 58 -17.02 -13.77 -21.14
CA TYR A 58 -15.60 -14.13 -21.11
C TYR A 58 -14.81 -13.52 -22.27
N GLY A 59 -14.78 -12.18 -22.34
CA GLY A 59 -14.09 -11.43 -23.39
C GLY A 59 -12.54 -11.53 -23.39
N PRO A 60 -11.85 -11.00 -24.43
CA PRO A 60 -10.42 -11.22 -24.68
C PRO A 60 -9.46 -10.33 -23.87
N ASN A 61 -9.99 -9.48 -23.00
CA ASN A 61 -9.21 -8.47 -22.28
C ASN A 61 -8.77 -8.91 -20.90
N VAL A 62 -9.53 -9.80 -20.26
CA VAL A 62 -9.30 -10.25 -18.89
C VAL A 62 -9.29 -11.76 -18.84
N PHE A 63 -8.23 -12.34 -18.28
CA PHE A 63 -8.17 -13.77 -18.00
C PHE A 63 -8.91 -14.08 -16.70
N PHE A 64 -9.88 -15.00 -16.76
CA PHE A 64 -10.73 -15.32 -15.60
C PHE A 64 -10.22 -16.46 -14.72
N GLY A 65 -9.20 -17.20 -15.16
CA GLY A 65 -8.68 -18.38 -14.48
C GLY A 65 -9.18 -19.68 -15.10
N ILE A 66 -8.79 -20.80 -14.48
CA ILE A 66 -9.22 -22.15 -14.87
C ILE A 66 -10.39 -22.55 -13.98
N MET A 67 -11.58 -22.66 -14.56
CA MET A 67 -12.76 -23.20 -13.90
C MET A 67 -12.64 -24.71 -13.78
N ILE A 68 -12.89 -25.24 -12.59
CA ILE A 68 -12.97 -26.68 -12.34
C ILE A 68 -14.38 -27.11 -12.72
N ASP A 69 -14.52 -27.80 -13.84
CA ASP A 69 -15.81 -28.14 -14.42
C ASP A 69 -15.99 -29.65 -14.49
N THR A 70 -16.63 -30.22 -13.48
CA THR A 70 -16.98 -31.64 -13.44
C THR A 70 -18.05 -32.00 -14.49
N GLY A 71 -18.72 -31.02 -15.11
CA GLY A 71 -19.64 -31.24 -16.23
C GLY A 71 -18.91 -31.48 -17.56
N ALA A 72 -17.67 -31.00 -17.70
CA ALA A 72 -16.82 -31.31 -18.84
C ALA A 72 -16.25 -32.73 -18.70
N ALA A 73 -16.81 -33.68 -19.44
CA ALA A 73 -16.54 -35.10 -19.22
C ALA A 73 -15.17 -35.59 -19.74
N LYS A 74 -14.75 -35.17 -20.94
CA LYS A 74 -13.65 -35.86 -21.67
C LYS A 74 -12.42 -35.03 -21.99
N LYS A 75 -12.58 -33.71 -22.16
CA LYS A 75 -11.53 -32.83 -22.69
C LYS A 75 -11.63 -31.48 -22.02
N SER A 76 -10.50 -30.96 -21.54
CA SER A 76 -10.42 -29.58 -21.11
C SER A 76 -10.47 -28.64 -22.31
N THR A 77 -11.21 -27.55 -22.16
CA THR A 77 -11.52 -26.62 -23.26
C THR A 77 -11.33 -25.17 -22.86
N VAL A 78 -11.20 -24.29 -23.83
CA VAL A 78 -11.11 -22.85 -23.59
C VAL A 78 -11.73 -22.09 -24.75
N GLY A 79 -12.50 -21.04 -24.45
CA GLY A 79 -13.01 -20.11 -25.46
C GLY A 79 -11.88 -19.29 -26.11
N GLN A 80 -12.00 -19.01 -27.41
CA GLN A 80 -10.99 -18.27 -28.18
C GLN A 80 -10.62 -16.93 -27.54
N CYS A 81 -11.59 -16.19 -27.00
CA CYS A 81 -11.33 -14.94 -26.29
C CYS A 81 -10.48 -15.16 -25.02
N GLN A 82 -10.75 -16.21 -24.25
CA GLN A 82 -9.98 -16.49 -23.04
C GLN A 82 -8.59 -17.02 -23.35
N TYR A 83 -8.41 -17.75 -24.46
CA TYR A 83 -7.09 -18.05 -24.99
C TYR A 83 -6.30 -16.76 -25.32
N GLN A 84 -6.90 -15.81 -26.04
CA GLN A 84 -6.26 -14.51 -26.34
C GLN A 84 -5.90 -13.74 -25.06
N ALA A 85 -6.77 -13.77 -24.05
CA ALA A 85 -6.49 -13.15 -22.76
C ALA A 85 -5.30 -13.83 -22.05
N PHE A 86 -5.21 -15.15 -22.12
CA PHE A 86 -4.12 -15.93 -21.53
C PHE A 86 -2.79 -15.76 -22.28
N GLN A 87 -2.81 -15.62 -23.61
CA GLN A 87 -1.62 -15.39 -24.43
C GLN A 87 -0.92 -14.06 -24.09
N LYS A 88 -1.64 -13.06 -23.58
CA LYS A 88 -1.06 -11.78 -23.14
C LYS A 88 -0.21 -11.91 -21.86
N ILE A 89 -0.47 -12.94 -21.05
CA ILE A 89 0.16 -13.16 -19.74
C ILE A 89 1.10 -14.37 -19.72
N SER A 90 1.04 -15.23 -20.74
CA SER A 90 1.87 -16.43 -20.84
C SER A 90 2.28 -16.65 -22.28
N ASP A 91 3.54 -17.04 -22.48
CA ASP A 91 4.09 -17.35 -23.79
C ASP A 91 3.61 -18.73 -24.27
N VAL A 92 2.40 -18.78 -24.81
CA VAL A 92 1.76 -20.00 -25.29
C VAL A 92 1.22 -19.81 -26.71
N HIS A 93 1.69 -20.66 -27.61
CA HIS A 93 1.29 -20.67 -29.01
C HIS A 93 0.23 -21.74 -29.27
N LEU A 94 -0.75 -21.38 -30.10
CA LEU A 94 -1.78 -22.30 -30.56
C LEU A 94 -1.18 -23.32 -31.52
N ASP A 95 -1.32 -24.60 -31.20
CA ASP A 95 -1.00 -25.69 -32.13
C ASP A 95 -2.21 -25.94 -33.05
N THR A 96 -2.16 -25.38 -34.25
CA THR A 96 -3.21 -25.51 -35.27
C THR A 96 -3.22 -26.89 -35.94
N THR A 97 -2.18 -27.72 -35.78
CA THR A 97 -2.18 -29.09 -36.34
C THR A 97 -3.21 -29.99 -35.66
N THR A 98 -3.65 -29.58 -34.46
CA THR A 98 -4.68 -30.27 -33.68
C THR A 98 -6.09 -29.69 -33.88
N ALA A 99 -6.29 -28.85 -34.90
CA ALA A 99 -7.62 -28.40 -35.30
C ALA A 99 -8.52 -29.59 -35.63
N GLY A 100 -9.79 -29.52 -35.23
CA GLY A 100 -10.77 -30.61 -35.37
C GLY A 100 -10.56 -31.82 -34.46
N ALA A 101 -9.48 -31.88 -33.68
CA ALA A 101 -9.17 -33.04 -32.82
C ALA A 101 -10.20 -33.27 -31.70
N ALA A 102 -10.98 -32.26 -31.33
CA ALA A 102 -12.06 -32.39 -30.37
C ALA A 102 -13.35 -31.74 -30.91
N LYS A 103 -14.44 -32.51 -30.85
CA LYS A 103 -15.81 -32.02 -31.06
C LYS A 103 -16.45 -31.89 -29.68
N ILE A 104 -16.85 -30.67 -29.33
CA ILE A 104 -17.35 -30.33 -28.00
C ILE A 104 -18.81 -29.88 -28.12
N GLN A 105 -19.64 -30.45 -27.26
CA GLN A 105 -21.04 -30.08 -27.15
C GLN A 105 -21.23 -29.18 -25.94
N PHE A 106 -21.81 -28.00 -26.17
CA PHE A 106 -22.20 -27.06 -25.12
C PHE A 106 -23.72 -26.88 -25.21
N GLY A 107 -24.46 -27.45 -24.26
CA GLY A 107 -25.92 -27.48 -24.31
C GLY A 107 -26.45 -28.14 -25.59
N ILE A 108 -27.32 -27.43 -26.32
CA ILE A 108 -27.87 -27.87 -27.61
C ILE A 108 -26.93 -27.62 -28.80
N GLY A 109 -25.82 -26.90 -28.61
CA GLY A 109 -24.88 -26.52 -29.68
C GLY A 109 -23.63 -27.41 -29.71
N ASN A 110 -23.01 -27.50 -30.89
CA ASN A 110 -21.73 -28.20 -31.11
C ASN A 110 -20.68 -27.26 -31.72
N THR A 111 -19.44 -27.36 -31.24
CA THR A 111 -18.28 -26.66 -31.81
C THR A 111 -17.10 -27.61 -31.95
N THR A 112 -16.22 -27.34 -32.91
CA THR A 112 -14.95 -28.06 -33.08
C THR A 112 -13.79 -27.22 -32.58
N SER A 113 -12.74 -27.88 -32.11
CA SER A 113 -11.53 -27.20 -31.67
C SER A 113 -10.79 -26.57 -32.85
N ILE A 114 -10.37 -25.31 -32.73
CA ILE A 114 -9.51 -24.62 -33.71
C ILE A 114 -8.02 -24.97 -33.56
N GLY A 115 -7.68 -25.64 -32.45
CA GLY A 115 -6.34 -26.09 -32.11
C GLY A 115 -6.28 -26.42 -30.62
N SER A 116 -5.07 -26.59 -30.10
CA SER A 116 -4.88 -26.82 -28.67
C SER A 116 -3.64 -26.12 -28.14
N ILE A 117 -3.63 -25.92 -26.84
CA ILE A 117 -2.52 -25.35 -26.09
C ILE A 117 -2.21 -26.23 -24.89
N ILE A 118 -0.95 -26.22 -24.46
CA ILE A 118 -0.52 -26.89 -23.23
C ILE A 118 -0.31 -25.81 -22.18
N VAL A 119 -1.01 -25.95 -21.05
CA VAL A 119 -0.90 -25.03 -19.91
C VAL A 119 -0.17 -25.74 -18.77
N ASN A 120 0.85 -25.08 -18.23
CA ASN A 120 1.62 -25.55 -17.08
C ASN A 120 0.87 -25.19 -15.79
N THR A 121 -0.04 -26.07 -15.36
CA THR A 121 -0.82 -25.91 -14.14
C THR A 121 0.01 -26.38 -12.92
N PRO A 122 -0.41 -26.07 -11.68
CA PRO A 122 0.29 -26.50 -10.47
C PRO A 122 0.49 -28.01 -10.35
N PHE A 123 -0.47 -28.76 -10.89
CA PHE A 123 -0.58 -30.21 -10.74
C PHE A 123 -0.20 -30.96 -12.02
N GLY A 124 0.28 -30.24 -13.04
CA GLY A 124 0.85 -30.83 -14.24
C GLY A 124 0.50 -30.10 -15.53
N HIS A 125 0.89 -30.70 -16.65
CA HIS A 125 0.61 -30.16 -17.97
C HIS A 125 -0.78 -30.58 -18.43
N VAL A 126 -1.68 -29.61 -18.61
CA VAL A 126 -3.03 -29.85 -19.11
C VAL A 126 -3.17 -29.34 -20.53
N LYS A 127 -3.69 -30.19 -21.41
CA LYS A 127 -3.97 -29.84 -22.80
C LYS A 127 -5.37 -29.25 -22.89
N PHE A 128 -5.49 -27.98 -23.28
CA PHE A 128 -6.76 -27.31 -23.51
C PHE A 128 -7.03 -27.20 -25.00
N HIS A 129 -8.22 -27.63 -25.42
CA HIS A 129 -8.69 -27.45 -26.79
C HIS A 129 -9.36 -26.08 -26.93
N VAL A 130 -8.84 -25.24 -27.82
CA VAL A 130 -9.39 -23.90 -28.06
C VAL A 130 -10.62 -24.03 -28.97
N VAL A 131 -11.73 -23.40 -28.60
CA VAL A 131 -13.01 -23.43 -29.33
C VAL A 131 -13.56 -22.03 -29.53
N ASN A 132 -14.39 -21.85 -30.57
CA ASN A 132 -15.13 -20.60 -30.76
C ASN A 132 -16.41 -20.61 -29.89
N ALA A 133 -16.24 -20.34 -28.59
CA ALA A 133 -17.33 -20.25 -27.62
C ALA A 133 -17.00 -19.21 -26.55
N ASP A 134 -18.03 -18.61 -25.95
CA ASP A 134 -17.91 -17.71 -24.80
C ASP A 134 -17.75 -18.51 -23.50
N THR A 135 -16.61 -19.17 -23.34
CA THR A 135 -16.30 -20.01 -22.16
C THR A 135 -14.91 -19.72 -21.60
N PRO A 136 -14.72 -19.88 -20.28
CA PRO A 136 -13.41 -19.81 -19.66
C PRO A 136 -12.60 -21.08 -19.95
N PHE A 137 -11.41 -21.18 -19.37
CA PHE A 137 -10.72 -22.46 -19.30
C PHE A 137 -11.56 -23.41 -18.44
N LEU A 138 -12.09 -24.47 -19.02
CA LEU A 138 -12.82 -25.53 -18.34
C LEU A 138 -11.89 -26.73 -18.17
N LEU A 139 -11.54 -27.04 -16.93
CA LEU A 139 -10.81 -28.25 -16.58
C LEU A 139 -11.78 -29.42 -16.48
N SER A 140 -11.59 -30.42 -17.34
CA SER A 140 -12.46 -31.58 -17.42
C SER A 140 -12.20 -32.62 -16.34
N ILE A 141 -13.23 -33.40 -15.99
CA ILE A 141 -13.11 -34.50 -15.02
C ILE A 141 -12.08 -35.55 -15.47
N ALA A 142 -11.98 -35.85 -16.78
CA ALA A 142 -10.98 -36.78 -17.30
C ALA A 142 -9.54 -36.30 -17.08
N ASP A 143 -9.29 -34.99 -17.23
CA ASP A 143 -7.97 -34.42 -16.91
C ASP A 143 -7.74 -34.36 -15.39
N MET A 144 -8.79 -34.15 -14.60
CA MET A 144 -8.69 -34.26 -13.13
C MET A 144 -8.28 -35.67 -12.69
N ASP A 145 -8.95 -36.70 -13.20
CA ASP A 145 -8.65 -38.11 -12.93
C ASP A 145 -7.22 -38.47 -13.36
N LYS A 146 -6.82 -38.03 -14.56
CA LYS A 146 -5.47 -38.24 -15.10
C LYS A 146 -4.38 -37.65 -14.19
N HIS A 147 -4.65 -36.50 -13.59
CA HIS A 147 -3.72 -35.82 -12.68
C HIS A 147 -3.92 -36.20 -11.20
N GLY A 148 -4.86 -37.09 -10.89
CA GLY A 148 -5.18 -37.50 -9.52
C GLY A 148 -5.67 -36.34 -8.64
N VAL A 149 -6.28 -35.31 -9.24
CA VAL A 149 -6.76 -34.13 -8.52
C VAL A 149 -8.26 -34.16 -8.33
N TYR A 150 -8.74 -33.67 -7.19
CA TYR A 150 -10.18 -33.55 -6.92
C TYR A 150 -10.51 -32.24 -6.20
N LEU A 151 -11.71 -31.71 -6.47
CA LEU A 151 -12.20 -30.52 -5.80
C LEU A 151 -12.84 -30.90 -4.46
N ASN A 152 -12.30 -30.39 -3.36
CA ASN A 152 -13.02 -30.31 -2.10
C ASN A 152 -13.86 -29.02 -2.10
N ASN A 153 -15.13 -29.16 -2.47
CA ASN A 153 -16.08 -28.07 -2.61
C ASN A 153 -16.44 -27.38 -1.28
N ILE A 154 -16.35 -28.09 -0.15
CA ILE A 154 -16.63 -27.57 1.19
C ILE A 154 -15.48 -26.65 1.64
N LYS A 155 -14.25 -27.10 1.47
CA LYS A 155 -13.04 -26.34 1.85
C LYS A 155 -12.58 -25.35 0.79
N ASN A 156 -13.19 -25.36 -0.41
CA ASN A 156 -12.76 -24.59 -1.58
C ASN A 156 -11.26 -24.77 -1.88
N ILE A 157 -10.82 -26.03 -1.96
CA ILE A 157 -9.45 -26.40 -2.33
C ILE A 157 -9.47 -27.47 -3.41
N LEU A 158 -8.52 -27.40 -4.34
CA LEU A 158 -8.20 -28.48 -5.25
C LEU A 158 -7.08 -29.31 -4.61
N VAL A 159 -7.35 -30.57 -4.34
CA VAL A 159 -6.41 -31.48 -3.70
C VAL A 159 -5.71 -32.28 -4.79
N SER A 160 -4.39 -32.32 -4.76
CA SER A 160 -3.54 -33.23 -5.55
C SER A 160 -2.84 -34.23 -4.61
N PRO A 161 -2.20 -35.28 -5.14
CA PRO A 161 -1.49 -36.26 -4.31
C PRO A 161 -0.37 -35.66 -3.46
N THR A 162 0.21 -34.55 -3.89
CA THR A 162 1.39 -33.92 -3.26
C THR A 162 1.09 -32.60 -2.55
N GLN A 163 0.07 -31.86 -3.01
CA GLN A 163 -0.20 -30.49 -2.57
C GLN A 163 -1.69 -30.15 -2.65
N THR A 164 -2.12 -29.13 -1.90
CA THR A 164 -3.45 -28.51 -2.04
C THR A 164 -3.34 -27.12 -2.63
N PHE A 165 -4.29 -26.74 -3.48
CA PHE A 165 -4.33 -25.45 -4.17
C PHE A 165 -5.63 -24.73 -3.81
N PRO A 166 -5.58 -23.41 -3.49
CA PRO A 166 -6.77 -22.65 -3.17
C PRO A 166 -7.68 -22.48 -4.40
N VAL A 167 -8.99 -22.53 -4.17
CA VAL A 167 -10.02 -22.34 -5.18
C VAL A 167 -10.93 -21.19 -4.76
N THR A 168 -11.27 -20.31 -5.69
CA THR A 168 -12.23 -19.22 -5.47
C THR A 168 -13.55 -19.49 -6.17
N ARG A 169 -14.66 -18.92 -5.67
CA ARG A 169 -15.97 -19.04 -6.31
C ARG A 169 -16.24 -17.77 -7.11
N ARG A 170 -16.38 -17.89 -8.43
CA ARG A 170 -16.77 -16.77 -9.31
C ARG A 170 -17.98 -17.20 -10.12
N PHE A 171 -19.01 -16.36 -10.16
CA PHE A 171 -20.26 -16.66 -10.87
C PHE A 171 -20.91 -18.00 -10.46
N GLY A 172 -20.73 -18.44 -9.20
CA GLY A 172 -21.21 -19.73 -8.70
C GLY A 172 -20.30 -20.92 -9.01
N HIS A 173 -19.23 -20.75 -9.77
CA HIS A 173 -18.33 -21.82 -10.20
C HIS A 173 -16.95 -21.76 -9.49
N PRO A 174 -16.32 -22.91 -9.24
CA PRO A 174 -14.98 -23.00 -8.65
C PRO A 174 -13.89 -22.69 -9.69
N PHE A 175 -13.01 -21.73 -9.39
CA PHE A 175 -11.85 -21.36 -10.20
C PHE A 175 -10.55 -21.61 -9.43
N LEU A 176 -9.62 -22.30 -10.08
CA LEU A 176 -8.28 -22.51 -9.59
C LEU A 176 -7.48 -21.20 -9.59
N LEU A 177 -6.89 -20.88 -8.44
CA LEU A 177 -5.91 -19.81 -8.31
C LEU A 177 -4.50 -20.38 -8.53
N TRP A 178 -3.83 -19.94 -9.60
CA TRP A 178 -2.44 -20.33 -9.88
C TRP A 178 -1.62 -19.19 -10.47
N LYS A 179 -0.39 -19.04 -9.96
CA LYS A 179 0.74 -18.25 -10.48
C LYS A 179 0.40 -17.09 -11.42
N THR A 180 -0.46 -16.17 -10.99
CA THR A 180 -0.54 -14.85 -11.61
C THR A 180 -0.79 -13.78 -10.57
N HIS A 181 0.12 -12.82 -10.54
CA HIS A 181 -0.10 -11.46 -10.08
C HIS A 181 -1.40 -10.94 -10.71
N LEU A 182 -2.52 -11.05 -9.99
CA LEU A 182 -3.76 -10.36 -10.34
C LEU A 182 -3.65 -8.96 -9.73
N PRO A 183 -3.47 -7.88 -10.52
CA PRO A 183 -3.47 -6.53 -9.97
C PRO A 183 -4.85 -6.08 -9.47
N SER A 184 -5.89 -6.92 -9.63
CA SER A 184 -7.27 -6.41 -9.67
C SER A 184 -8.33 -7.25 -8.95
N THR A 185 -8.00 -8.33 -8.23
CA THR A 185 -9.06 -9.15 -7.59
C THR A 185 -8.72 -9.76 -6.22
N THR A 186 -7.67 -9.30 -5.55
CA THR A 186 -7.25 -9.76 -4.21
C THR A 186 -8.15 -9.27 -3.06
N HIS A 187 -9.48 -9.24 -3.23
CA HIS A 187 -10.36 -8.69 -2.20
C HIS A 187 -11.17 -9.71 -1.38
N GLU A 188 -11.13 -11.02 -1.64
CA GLU A 188 -12.15 -11.92 -1.05
C GLU A 188 -11.72 -13.25 -0.39
N LEU A 189 -10.46 -13.72 -0.41
CA LEU A 189 -10.14 -15.00 0.26
C LEU A 189 -8.81 -14.94 1.01
N GLY A 190 -8.89 -15.17 2.32
CA GLY A 190 -7.76 -15.15 3.24
C GLY A 190 -6.87 -16.40 3.17
N GLN A 191 -5.61 -16.16 3.59
CA GLN A 191 -4.48 -17.08 3.79
C GLN A 191 -3.90 -17.68 2.50
N GLU A 192 -2.72 -17.34 1.99
CA GLU A 192 -1.55 -16.61 2.50
C GLU A 192 -1.39 -15.28 1.75
N CYS A 193 -1.77 -14.17 2.37
CA CYS A 193 -1.69 -12.87 1.73
C CYS A 193 -0.32 -12.25 1.99
N PHE A 194 0.66 -12.59 1.15
CA PHE A 194 1.84 -11.74 0.99
C PHE A 194 1.35 -10.39 0.47
N LEU A 195 1.15 -9.43 1.38
CA LEU A 195 0.80 -8.08 0.98
C LEU A 195 1.94 -7.58 0.10
N THR A 196 1.64 -7.30 -1.15
CA THR A 196 2.61 -6.71 -2.08
C THR A 196 3.07 -5.37 -1.53
N TYR A 197 4.26 -4.92 -1.90
CA TYR A 197 4.76 -3.59 -1.53
C TYR A 197 3.74 -2.46 -1.84
N THR A 198 2.99 -2.60 -2.94
CA THR A 198 1.89 -1.71 -3.32
C THR A 198 0.73 -1.71 -2.33
N GLU A 199 0.35 -2.86 -1.79
CA GLU A 199 -0.72 -2.98 -0.79
C GLU A 199 -0.28 -2.44 0.57
N LEU A 200 0.95 -2.75 1.00
CA LEU A 200 1.55 -2.15 2.20
C LEU A 200 1.59 -0.62 2.10
N ARG A 201 1.99 -0.08 0.94
CA ARG A 201 1.98 1.37 0.67
C ARG A 201 0.58 1.98 0.75
N ARG A 202 -0.44 1.27 0.27
CA ARG A 202 -1.85 1.72 0.39
C ARG A 202 -2.32 1.72 1.83
N LEU A 203 -2.03 0.68 2.61
CA LEU A 203 -2.39 0.60 4.02
C LEU A 203 -1.69 1.69 4.84
N HIS A 204 -0.39 1.90 4.63
CA HIS A 204 0.37 2.97 5.27
C HIS A 204 -0.26 4.35 5.02
N ARG A 205 -0.73 4.64 3.79
CA ARG A 205 -1.43 5.90 3.49
C ARG A 205 -2.83 5.96 4.12
N ARG A 206 -3.64 4.92 3.99
CA ARG A 206 -5.03 4.89 4.49
C ARG A 206 -5.12 4.97 6.02
N PHE A 207 -4.16 4.38 6.73
CA PHE A 207 -4.08 4.46 8.18
C PHE A 207 -3.42 5.75 8.69
N GLY A 208 -3.19 6.74 7.81
CA GLY A 208 -2.68 8.05 8.21
C GLY A 208 -1.20 8.04 8.57
N HIS A 209 -0.37 7.36 7.75
CA HIS A 209 1.08 7.32 7.92
C HIS A 209 1.55 6.80 9.29
N PRO A 210 1.08 5.61 9.73
CA PRO A 210 1.52 5.05 11.00
C PRO A 210 3.00 4.72 10.96
N ALA A 211 3.67 4.86 12.11
CA ALA A 211 5.04 4.38 12.29
C ALA A 211 5.14 2.88 11.97
N ALA A 212 6.29 2.44 11.46
CA ALA A 212 6.49 1.07 10.99
C ALA A 212 6.05 0.00 12.01
N HIS A 213 6.42 0.17 13.28
CA HIS A 213 6.06 -0.76 14.36
C HIS A 213 4.55 -0.81 14.67
N ARG A 214 3.81 0.27 14.39
CA ARG A 214 2.35 0.31 14.59
C ARG A 214 1.65 -0.43 13.46
N LEU A 215 2.13 -0.22 12.24
CA LEU A 215 1.60 -0.90 11.07
C LEU A 215 1.84 -2.42 11.17
N GLN A 216 3.05 -2.82 11.57
CA GLN A 216 3.37 -4.23 11.82
C GLN A 216 2.42 -4.87 12.84
N ARG A 217 2.26 -4.27 14.03
CA ARG A 217 1.36 -4.81 15.07
C ARG A 217 -0.10 -4.91 14.62
N LEU A 218 -0.56 -3.99 13.79
CA LEU A 218 -1.91 -4.02 13.24
C LEU A 218 -2.07 -5.21 12.27
N LEU A 219 -1.05 -5.48 11.47
CA LEU A 219 -1.02 -6.59 10.51
C LEU A 219 -0.91 -7.95 11.21
N GLU A 220 -0.08 -8.07 12.25
CA GLU A 220 0.02 -9.28 13.10
C GLU A 220 -1.35 -9.61 13.74
N ARG A 221 -2.05 -8.60 14.28
CA ARG A 221 -3.40 -8.77 14.84
C ARG A 221 -4.44 -9.18 13.80
N ALA A 222 -4.25 -8.80 12.54
CA ALA A 222 -5.09 -9.20 11.43
C ALA A 222 -4.73 -10.59 10.86
N GLY A 223 -3.73 -11.27 11.42
CA GLY A 223 -3.30 -12.61 11.01
C GLY A 223 -2.18 -12.64 9.96
N HIS A 224 -1.55 -11.51 9.67
CA HIS A 224 -0.41 -11.41 8.75
C HIS A 224 0.92 -11.43 9.51
N ASN A 225 1.39 -12.62 9.88
CA ASN A 225 2.62 -12.82 10.65
C ASN A 225 3.88 -12.99 9.79
N ASP A 226 3.71 -13.06 8.47
CA ASP A 226 4.73 -13.31 7.45
C ASP A 226 5.40 -12.03 6.90
N ILE A 227 4.95 -10.85 7.37
CA ILE A 227 5.40 -9.57 6.81
C ILE A 227 6.74 -9.16 7.41
N ASN A 228 7.71 -8.92 6.53
CA ASN A 228 9.04 -8.46 6.92
C ASN A 228 9.00 -7.01 7.41
N TYR A 229 9.37 -6.79 8.68
CA TYR A 229 9.49 -5.46 9.28
C TYR A 229 10.40 -4.52 8.48
N GLY A 230 11.47 -5.04 7.87
CA GLY A 230 12.39 -4.27 7.04
C GLY A 230 11.72 -3.62 5.83
N GLU A 231 10.71 -4.27 5.24
CA GLU A 231 9.95 -3.71 4.11
C GLU A 231 9.01 -2.59 4.57
N ILE A 232 8.35 -2.76 5.72
CA ILE A 232 7.51 -1.73 6.33
C ILE A 232 8.35 -0.50 6.73
N LYS A 233 9.55 -0.74 7.27
CA LYS A 233 10.49 0.32 7.62
C LYS A 233 10.93 1.08 6.37
N ARG A 234 11.38 0.38 5.34
CA ARG A 234 11.76 0.97 4.05
C ARG A 234 10.61 1.79 3.44
N LEU A 235 9.38 1.28 3.49
CA LEU A 235 8.20 2.01 3.05
C LEU A 235 8.02 3.35 3.80
N THR A 236 8.20 3.34 5.12
CA THR A 236 8.07 4.54 5.96
C THR A 236 9.19 5.55 5.65
N ASP A 237 10.42 5.07 5.48
CA ASP A 237 11.60 5.89 5.19
C ASP A 237 11.51 6.60 3.84
N PHE A 238 10.92 5.95 2.82
CA PHE A 238 10.76 6.50 1.46
C PHE A 238 9.38 7.10 1.20
N CYS A 239 8.55 7.27 2.23
CA CYS A 239 7.26 7.95 2.08
C CYS A 239 7.45 9.47 2.14
N GLU A 240 7.17 10.16 1.04
CA GLU A 240 7.27 11.63 0.94
C GLU A 240 6.57 12.38 2.08
N GLN A 241 5.36 11.95 2.45
CA GLN A 241 4.58 12.58 3.53
C GLN A 241 5.23 12.36 4.89
N CYS A 242 5.77 11.17 5.15
CA CYS A 242 6.53 10.88 6.38
C CYS A 242 7.85 11.62 6.43
N GLN A 243 8.53 11.82 5.29
CA GLN A 243 9.77 12.59 5.22
C GLN A 243 9.53 14.07 5.52
N LYS A 244 8.44 14.64 4.98
CA LYS A 244 8.08 16.05 5.16
C LYS A 244 7.56 16.37 6.56
N HIS A 245 6.75 15.48 7.14
CA HIS A 245 6.06 15.72 8.42
C HIS A 245 6.65 14.89 9.58
N GLY A 246 7.71 14.13 9.31
CA GLY A 246 8.42 13.35 10.30
C GLY A 246 9.17 14.22 11.31
N LYS A 247 9.56 13.61 12.42
CA LYS A 247 10.37 14.30 13.43
C LYS A 247 11.68 14.75 12.80
N SER A 248 12.05 16.02 12.95
CA SER A 248 13.30 16.53 12.40
C SER A 248 14.49 15.70 12.91
N PRO A 249 15.43 15.32 12.04
CA PRO A 249 16.65 14.63 12.46
C PRO A 249 17.34 15.42 13.57
N GLY A 250 17.78 14.72 14.63
CA GLY A 250 18.54 15.36 15.70
C GLY A 250 19.77 16.03 15.12
N ARG A 251 19.80 17.36 15.13
CA ARG A 251 20.95 18.12 14.62
C ARG A 251 22.10 17.96 15.61
N PHE A 252 23.12 17.20 15.23
CA PHE A 252 24.39 17.24 15.96
C PHE A 252 24.97 18.66 15.82
N LYS A 253 25.06 19.37 16.95
CA LYS A 253 25.67 20.70 17.03
C LYS A 253 27.13 20.49 17.46
N PHE A 254 28.06 20.56 16.50
CA PHE A 254 29.47 20.78 16.81
C PHE A 254 29.84 22.19 16.32
N LYS A 255 30.55 22.95 17.16
CA LYS A 255 31.22 24.18 16.74
C LYS A 255 32.70 23.82 16.58
N LEU A 256 33.26 23.97 15.37
CA LEU A 256 34.72 24.07 15.24
C LEU A 256 35.14 25.40 15.86
N ARG A 257 36.20 25.37 16.69
CA ARG A 257 36.79 26.57 17.29
C ARG A 257 38.14 26.78 16.66
N ASP A 258 38.30 27.91 15.98
CA ASP A 258 39.62 28.40 15.61
C ASP A 258 40.19 29.15 16.82
N GLU A 259 41.48 28.95 17.08
CA GLU A 259 42.35 29.60 18.09
C GLU A 259 41.73 29.87 19.49
N ILE A 260 42.14 29.06 20.47
CA ILE A 260 41.67 29.12 21.86
C ILE A 260 42.43 30.22 22.62
N ASN A 261 41.92 31.46 22.61
CA ASN A 261 42.44 32.55 23.43
C ASN A 261 41.62 32.70 24.72
N PHE A 262 42.27 32.54 25.87
CA PHE A 262 41.66 32.81 27.18
C PHE A 262 41.32 34.30 27.30
N ASN A 263 40.20 34.61 27.97
CA ASN A 263 39.70 35.97 28.20
C ASN A 263 39.25 36.72 26.93
N PHE A 264 39.10 36.03 25.78
CA PHE A 264 38.58 36.65 24.56
C PHE A 264 37.06 36.82 24.61
N THR A 265 36.34 35.73 24.95
CA THR A 265 34.89 35.75 25.10
C THR A 265 34.51 35.09 26.41
N ILE A 266 33.77 35.80 27.27
CA ILE A 266 33.17 35.22 28.47
C ILE A 266 31.66 35.08 28.30
N LEU A 267 31.13 33.98 28.84
CA LEU A 267 29.71 33.71 28.99
C LEU A 267 29.35 33.99 30.43
N VAL A 268 28.40 34.90 30.67
CA VAL A 268 27.98 35.31 32.02
C VAL A 268 26.51 35.00 32.19
N ASP A 269 26.17 34.31 33.27
CA ASP A 269 24.79 33.94 33.61
C ASP A 269 24.53 34.08 35.11
N ILE A 270 23.27 34.27 35.50
CA ILE A 270 22.86 34.24 36.91
C ILE A 270 22.06 32.97 37.15
N MET A 271 22.65 32.06 37.92
CA MET A 271 22.00 30.83 38.35
C MET A 271 21.53 30.92 39.80
N PHE A 272 20.58 30.08 40.20
CA PHE A 272 20.09 30.01 41.56
C PHE A 272 20.44 28.64 42.17
N ILE A 273 21.10 28.65 43.33
CA ILE A 273 21.30 27.47 44.18
C ILE A 273 20.59 27.75 45.49
N ASP A 274 19.65 26.88 45.88
CA ASP A 274 18.84 27.04 47.11
C ASP A 274 18.20 28.42 47.23
N ASN A 275 17.57 28.90 46.14
CA ASN A 275 16.98 30.25 45.99
C ASN A 275 17.95 31.42 46.17
N SER A 276 19.25 31.17 46.30
CA SER A 276 20.27 32.21 46.41
C SER A 276 20.95 32.41 45.06
N PRO A 277 21.03 33.66 44.56
CA PRO A 277 21.56 33.93 43.22
C PRO A 277 23.10 33.96 43.19
N ILE A 278 23.65 33.40 42.12
CA ILE A 278 25.10 33.31 41.86
C ILE A 278 25.37 33.85 40.47
N LEU A 279 26.33 34.76 40.36
CA LEU A 279 26.94 35.13 39.09
C LEU A 279 27.90 34.02 38.67
N HIS A 280 27.62 33.34 37.56
CA HIS A 280 28.48 32.32 36.97
C HIS A 280 29.10 32.86 35.68
N ILE A 281 30.42 32.75 35.59
CA ILE A 281 31.22 33.27 34.48
C ILE A 281 32.03 32.11 33.91
N ILE A 282 31.97 31.92 32.60
CA ILE A 282 32.68 30.86 31.88
C ILE A 282 33.46 31.47 30.73
N ASP A 283 34.76 31.25 30.67
CA ASP A 283 35.56 31.53 29.49
C ASP A 283 35.14 30.59 28.35
N GLU A 284 34.73 31.14 27.21
CA GLU A 284 34.21 30.34 26.10
C GLU A 284 35.30 29.38 25.60
N ALA A 285 36.54 29.85 25.45
CA ALA A 285 37.63 29.14 24.82
C ALA A 285 38.10 27.94 25.65
N THR A 286 38.47 28.17 26.90
CA THR A 286 39.09 27.21 27.83
C THR A 286 38.09 26.47 28.73
N ARG A 287 36.85 26.96 28.83
CA ARG A 287 35.84 26.49 29.81
C ARG A 287 36.23 26.72 31.27
N TYR A 288 37.23 27.55 31.52
CA TYR A 288 37.52 28.01 32.87
C TYR A 288 36.33 28.77 33.44
N GLN A 289 36.05 28.60 34.73
CA GLN A 289 34.85 29.12 35.36
C GLN A 289 35.16 29.86 36.66
N ALA A 290 34.41 30.93 36.91
CA ALA A 290 34.37 31.64 38.19
C ALA A 290 32.92 31.81 38.61
N ALA A 291 32.66 31.84 39.91
CA ALA A 291 31.32 32.02 40.44
C ALA A 291 31.36 32.86 41.72
N GLN A 292 30.40 33.79 41.87
CA GLN A 292 30.31 34.65 43.04
C GLN A 292 28.84 34.85 43.44
N TRP A 293 28.56 34.72 44.74
CA TRP A 293 27.23 34.96 45.29
C TRP A 293 26.83 36.44 45.16
N LEU A 294 25.57 36.68 44.81
CA LEU A 294 25.00 38.02 44.68
C LEU A 294 24.09 38.32 45.87
N SER A 295 24.28 39.47 46.51
CA SER A 295 23.41 39.93 47.60
C SER A 295 22.13 40.62 47.09
N ASN A 296 22.17 41.16 45.88
CA ASN A 296 21.02 41.75 45.18
C ASN A 296 21.19 41.61 43.65
N MET A 297 20.11 41.85 42.90
CA MET A 297 20.05 41.69 41.44
C MET A 297 20.09 43.02 40.67
N THR A 298 20.61 44.09 41.27
CA THR A 298 20.72 45.37 40.55
C THR A 298 21.83 45.30 39.51
N SER A 299 21.68 46.00 38.39
CA SER A 299 22.68 46.00 37.31
C SER A 299 24.06 46.49 37.77
N GLU A 300 24.11 47.46 38.69
CA GLU A 300 25.36 47.99 39.25
C GLU A 300 26.07 46.94 40.11
N HIS A 301 25.34 46.28 41.02
CA HIS A 301 25.91 45.24 41.88
C HIS A 301 26.40 44.03 41.08
N VAL A 302 25.67 43.65 40.03
CA VAL A 302 26.08 42.58 39.11
C VAL A 302 27.35 42.96 38.36
N TRP A 303 27.48 44.22 37.92
CA TRP A 303 28.68 44.72 37.25
C TRP A 303 29.89 44.75 38.18
N ASP A 304 29.74 45.27 39.41
CA ASP A 304 30.83 45.31 40.39
C ASP A 304 31.29 43.89 40.75
N THR A 305 30.34 42.97 40.89
CA THR A 305 30.62 41.55 41.15
C THR A 305 31.35 40.90 39.97
N LEU A 306 30.97 41.22 38.73
CA LEU A 306 31.69 40.78 37.52
C LEU A 306 33.12 41.35 37.49
N CYS A 307 33.28 42.63 37.81
CA CYS A 307 34.58 43.28 37.87
C CYS A 307 35.48 42.59 38.90
N TYR A 308 34.94 42.34 40.09
CA TYR A 308 35.67 41.67 41.16
C TYR A 308 36.01 40.22 40.80
N ALA A 309 35.03 39.42 40.39
CA ALA A 309 35.18 37.99 40.18
C ALA A 309 35.99 37.63 38.93
N TRP A 310 36.12 38.57 37.97
CA TRP A 310 36.82 38.31 36.71
C TRP A 310 37.80 39.40 36.30
N ILE A 311 37.31 40.60 35.99
CA ILE A 311 38.10 41.66 35.32
C ILE A 311 39.33 42.06 36.15
N ASN A 312 39.16 42.28 37.45
CA ASN A 312 40.21 42.69 38.37
C ASN A 312 41.08 41.52 38.84
N THR A 313 40.58 40.28 38.71
CA THR A 313 41.28 39.08 39.16
C THR A 313 42.19 38.52 38.07
N TYR A 314 41.85 38.70 36.80
CA TYR A 314 42.57 38.16 35.65
C TYR A 314 43.21 39.27 34.78
N LEU A 315 43.38 39.02 33.48
CA LEU A 315 44.12 39.87 32.52
C LEU A 315 43.39 41.17 32.13
N GLY A 316 42.48 41.67 32.97
CA GLY A 316 41.63 42.81 32.63
C GLY A 316 40.36 42.42 31.86
N PRO A 317 39.68 43.39 31.24
CA PRO A 317 38.37 43.16 30.62
C PRO A 317 38.49 42.25 29.39
N PRO A 318 37.51 41.35 29.18
CA PRO A 318 37.46 40.54 27.96
C PRO A 318 37.00 41.36 26.75
N ASP A 319 37.32 40.90 25.54
CA ASP A 319 36.85 41.54 24.30
C ASP A 319 35.33 41.43 24.14
N TYR A 320 34.76 40.28 24.51
CA TYR A 320 33.33 40.01 24.39
C TYR A 320 32.75 39.44 25.68
N ILE A 321 31.65 40.06 26.12
CA ILE A 321 30.80 39.55 27.20
C ILE A 321 29.47 39.12 26.58
N ILE A 322 29.18 37.83 26.65
CA ILE A 322 27.92 37.24 26.17
C ILE A 322 27.08 36.89 27.40
N THR A 323 25.95 37.56 27.55
CA THR A 323 24.95 37.26 28.58
C THR A 323 23.69 36.69 27.96
N ASP A 324 22.86 36.05 28.77
CA ASP A 324 21.48 35.77 28.37
C ASP A 324 20.65 37.08 28.26
N ALA A 325 19.45 36.99 27.69
CA ALA A 325 18.55 38.12 27.54
C ALA A 325 17.81 38.49 28.85
N GLY A 326 18.42 38.24 30.01
CA GLY A 326 17.88 38.57 31.31
C GLY A 326 17.70 40.09 31.48
N LYS A 327 16.62 40.50 32.16
CA LYS A 327 16.31 41.93 32.43
C LYS A 327 17.43 42.67 33.15
N ASN A 328 18.27 41.95 33.92
CA ASN A 328 19.36 42.53 34.72
C ASN A 328 20.57 42.93 33.86
N PHE A 329 20.78 42.24 32.73
CA PHE A 329 21.86 42.49 31.77
C PHE A 329 21.43 43.43 30.62
N LEU A 330 20.13 43.55 30.35
CA LEU A 330 19.58 44.48 29.35
C LEU A 330 19.21 45.87 29.90
N GLY A 331 19.45 46.12 31.19
CA GLY A 331 19.22 47.44 31.78
C GLY A 331 20.10 48.50 31.12
N LYS A 332 19.53 49.68 30.81
CA LYS A 332 20.27 50.80 30.19
C LYS A 332 21.55 51.16 30.95
N ASN A 333 21.57 50.97 32.27
CA ASN A 333 22.75 51.20 33.11
C ASN A 333 23.84 50.15 32.88
N PHE A 334 23.48 48.87 32.72
CA PHE A 334 24.45 47.79 32.45
C PHE A 334 25.11 47.95 31.09
N LEU A 335 24.31 48.26 30.05
CA LEU A 335 24.85 48.52 28.71
C LEU A 335 25.70 49.80 28.67
N LYS A 336 25.37 50.80 29.48
CA LYS A 336 26.18 52.01 29.64
C LYS A 336 27.49 51.73 30.39
N LEU A 337 27.52 50.79 31.33
CA LEU A 337 28.73 50.34 32.01
C LEU A 337 29.63 49.46 31.11
N ILE A 338 29.03 48.68 30.20
CA ILE A 338 29.77 47.94 29.15
C ILE A 338 30.30 48.88 28.06
N GLY A 339 29.55 49.95 27.75
CA GLY A 339 29.85 50.91 26.67
C GLY A 339 30.42 52.26 27.12
N LEU A 340 30.94 52.39 28.35
CA LEU A 340 31.68 53.56 28.80
C LEU A 340 32.92 53.10 29.58
N SER A 341 34.12 53.53 29.24
CA SER A 341 34.44 54.87 28.73
C SER A 341 34.62 54.95 27.21
N GLU A 342 33.63 55.50 26.50
CA GLU A 342 33.97 56.51 25.49
C GLU A 342 34.36 57.79 26.23
N SER A 343 35.64 57.86 26.59
CA SER A 343 36.47 59.06 26.75
C SER A 343 37.90 58.65 27.09
#